data_AF-A0A6P6XPZ9-F1
#
_entry.id   AF-A0A6P6XPZ9-F1
#
_cell.length_a   1.000
_cell.length_b   1.000
_cell.length_c   1.000
_cell.angle_alpha   90.00
_cell.angle_beta   90.00
_cell.angle_gamma   90.00
#
_symmetry.space_group_name_H-M   'P 1'
#
loop_
_entity.id
_entity.type
_entity.pdbx_description
1 polymer ?
#
loop_
_entity_poly.entity_id
_entity_poly.type
_entity_poly.pdbx_seq_one_letter_code
_entity_poly.pdbx_strand_id
1 'polypeptide(L)'
;MASIIKFTLIMIIIIIAIINVNGQQRRKSCNMKQIDYCLTNFYYNQYGIPINERQLKRSCQTTRTMYECLMDFGQRCMSSALRETFILVLDSVTKQVFDICSKPINHPDRLEIFHHAACLNRNAQKIGKCSEKTRDILFYTIESSFWDRIPIFCCNIRSIFECSRLKTKELCGNDAAIFAQDRSNPFRPLFEGICSYYQLSTRQCRNRMLPFGWKTNEDPRSPIYRMINSFF
;
A
#
# COMPACT_ATOMS: atom_id res chain seq x y z
N MET A 1 20.15 25.48 54.95
CA MET A 1 20.44 24.39 53.99
C MET A 1 19.23 23.51 53.65
N ALA A 2 18.38 23.14 54.61
CA ALA A 2 17.18 22.30 54.35
C ALA A 2 16.15 22.91 53.36
N SER A 3 15.99 24.23 53.32
CA SER A 3 15.02 24.88 52.39
C SER A 3 15.48 24.88 50.94
N ILE A 4 16.79 24.90 50.67
CA ILE A 4 17.32 24.88 49.29
C ILE A 4 17.13 23.50 48.67
N ILE A 5 17.34 22.43 49.45
CA ILE A 5 17.14 21.03 49.02
C ILE A 5 15.66 20.75 48.71
N LYS A 6 14.73 21.30 49.51
CA LYS A 6 13.29 21.18 49.24
C LYS A 6 12.91 21.90 47.95
N PHE A 7 13.47 23.09 47.70
CA PHE A 7 13.18 23.86 46.49
C PHE A 7 13.72 23.17 45.23
N THR A 8 14.93 22.60 45.28
CA THR A 8 15.49 21.84 44.15
C THR A 8 14.70 20.57 43.87
N LEU A 9 14.26 19.83 44.90
CA LEU A 9 13.43 18.64 44.71
C LEU A 9 12.06 18.98 44.09
N ILE A 10 11.42 20.07 44.51
CA ILE A 10 10.14 20.53 43.93
C ILE A 10 10.33 20.91 42.46
N MET A 11 11.41 21.62 42.12
CA MET A 11 11.69 21.99 40.73
C MET A 11 11.97 20.76 39.84
N ILE A 12 12.68 19.76 40.36
CA ILE A 12 12.91 18.49 39.64
C ILE A 12 11.58 17.76 39.39
N ILE A 13 10.69 17.69 40.37
CA ILE A 13 9.37 17.05 40.23
C ILE A 13 8.52 17.78 39.18
N ILE A 14 8.52 19.12 39.18
CA ILE A 14 7.79 19.94 38.19
C ILE A 14 8.36 19.70 36.78
N ILE A 15 9.68 19.65 36.62
CA ILE A 15 10.32 19.37 35.33
C ILE A 15 9.96 17.96 34.84
N ILE A 16 9.98 16.94 35.71
CA ILE A 16 9.58 15.57 35.36
C ILE A 16 8.09 15.51 34.98
N ALA A 17 7.23 16.27 35.66
CA ALA A 17 5.80 16.36 35.33
C ALA A 17 5.59 17.01 33.95
N ILE A 18 6.29 18.11 33.64
CA ILE A 18 6.20 18.79 32.33
C ILE A 18 6.69 17.88 31.19
N ILE A 19 7.77 17.12 31.39
CA ILE A 19 8.31 16.21 30.37
C ILE A 19 7.32 15.06 30.07
N ASN A 20 6.58 14.57 31.07
CA ASN A 20 5.67 13.42 30.90
C ASN A 20 4.30 13.77 30.31
N VAL A 21 3.81 15.01 30.45
CA VAL A 21 2.47 15.40 29.94
C VAL A 21 2.40 15.45 28.41
N ASN A 22 3.53 15.67 27.71
CA ASN A 22 3.57 15.65 26.24
C ASN A 22 3.72 14.24 25.62
N GLY A 23 4.06 13.21 26.41
CA GLY A 23 4.36 11.87 25.91
C GLY A 23 3.14 10.98 25.67
N GLN A 24 2.05 11.17 26.42
CA GLN A 24 0.88 10.29 26.34
C GLN A 24 -0.18 10.70 25.31
N GLN A 25 -0.33 12.01 25.04
CA GLN A 25 -1.36 12.48 24.11
C GLN A 25 -0.97 12.23 22.64
N ARG A 26 0.32 12.25 22.32
CA ARG A 26 0.84 11.85 20.99
C ARG A 26 0.77 10.34 20.71
N ARG A 27 0.73 9.49 21.75
CA ARG A 27 0.71 8.02 21.61
C ARG A 27 -0.68 7.43 21.39
N LYS A 28 -1.76 8.10 21.81
CA LYS A 28 -3.13 7.59 21.62
C LYS A 28 -3.53 7.44 20.14
N SER A 29 -2.96 8.25 19.24
CA SER A 29 -3.20 8.18 17.79
C SER A 29 -2.29 7.19 17.03
N CYS A 30 -1.30 6.58 17.69
CA CYS A 30 -0.37 5.64 17.05
C CYS A 30 -0.93 4.21 17.08
N ASN A 31 -2.02 4.01 16.35
CA ASN A 31 -2.65 2.70 16.20
C ASN A 31 -3.14 2.52 14.76
N MET A 32 -3.46 1.27 14.38
CA MET A 32 -3.85 0.94 13.00
C MET A 32 -5.12 1.67 12.54
N LYS A 33 -6.00 2.11 13.45
CA LYS A 33 -7.21 2.86 13.07
C LYS A 33 -6.88 4.19 12.41
N GLN A 34 -5.71 4.78 12.70
CA GLN A 34 -5.28 6.01 12.03
C GLN A 34 -4.89 5.74 10.57
N ILE A 35 -4.25 4.59 10.30
CA ILE A 35 -3.96 4.16 8.93
C ILE A 35 -5.27 3.90 8.19
N ASP A 36 -6.19 3.17 8.81
CA ASP A 36 -7.52 2.92 8.24
C ASP A 36 -8.24 4.24 7.93
N TYR A 37 -8.18 5.23 8.83
CA TYR A 37 -8.72 6.57 8.60
C TYR A 37 -8.08 7.27 7.40
N CYS A 38 -6.75 7.23 7.27
CA CYS A 38 -6.05 7.82 6.12
C CYS A 38 -6.46 7.17 4.79
N LEU A 39 -6.71 5.86 4.80
CA LEU A 39 -7.08 5.09 3.62
C LEU A 39 -8.59 5.14 3.31
N THR A 40 -9.43 5.40 4.30
CA THR A 40 -10.90 5.44 4.17
C THR A 40 -11.33 6.38 3.05
N ASN A 41 -10.82 7.62 3.07
CA ASN A 41 -11.15 8.61 2.05
C ASN A 41 -10.60 8.23 0.66
N PHE A 42 -9.49 7.49 0.61
CA PHE A 42 -8.93 6.95 -0.63
C PHE A 42 -9.86 5.90 -1.24
N TYR A 43 -10.27 4.89 -0.45
CA TYR A 43 -11.16 3.82 -0.94
C TYR A 43 -12.54 4.31 -1.34
N TYR A 44 -13.19 5.16 -0.53
CA TYR A 44 -14.53 5.65 -0.82
C TYR A 44 -14.59 6.58 -2.06
N ASN A 45 -13.50 7.27 -2.38
CA ASN A 45 -13.45 8.20 -3.52
C ASN A 45 -12.69 7.64 -4.73
N GLN A 46 -12.32 6.36 -4.73
CA GLN A 46 -11.63 5.75 -5.87
C GLN A 46 -12.67 5.31 -6.92
N TYR A 47 -12.82 6.10 -7.98
CA TYR A 47 -13.74 5.85 -9.09
C TYR A 47 -13.14 4.95 -10.20
N GLY A 48 -12.17 4.10 -9.86
CA GLY A 48 -11.35 3.39 -10.83
C GLY A 48 -10.33 4.30 -11.53
N ILE A 49 -9.91 3.92 -12.73
CA ILE A 49 -8.95 4.68 -13.54
C ILE A 49 -9.66 5.95 -14.05
N PRO A 50 -9.09 7.16 -13.93
CA PRO A 50 -9.75 8.38 -14.38
C PRO A 50 -10.09 8.35 -15.88
N ILE A 51 -11.34 8.70 -16.25
CA ILE A 51 -11.76 8.77 -17.67
C ILE A 51 -11.68 10.19 -18.27
N ASN A 52 -11.38 11.20 -17.46
CA ASN A 52 -11.24 12.59 -17.89
C ASN A 52 -10.49 13.43 -16.85
N GLU A 53 -10.14 14.67 -17.22
CA GLU A 53 -9.42 15.63 -16.38
C GLU A 53 -10.09 15.91 -15.03
N ARG A 54 -11.44 15.96 -14.99
CA ARG A 54 -12.17 16.18 -13.74
C ARG A 54 -11.96 15.03 -12.76
N GLN A 55 -12.02 13.79 -13.25
CA GLN A 55 -11.75 12.61 -12.42
C GLN A 55 -10.26 12.51 -12.06
N LEU A 56 -9.36 12.86 -12.98
CA LEU A 56 -7.92 12.86 -12.70
C LEU A 56 -7.59 13.84 -11.58
N LYS A 57 -8.10 15.08 -11.65
CA LYS A 57 -7.93 16.09 -10.59
C LYS A 57 -8.41 15.60 -9.24
N ARG A 58 -9.55 14.89 -9.19
CA ARG A 58 -10.04 14.26 -7.95
C ARG A 58 -9.09 13.18 -7.45
N SER A 59 -8.64 12.28 -8.32
CA SER A 59 -7.67 11.23 -7.98
C SER A 59 -6.37 11.82 -7.42
N CYS A 60 -5.86 12.89 -8.03
CA CYS A 60 -4.68 13.63 -7.55
C CYS A 60 -4.88 14.17 -6.13
N GLN A 61 -6.03 14.81 -5.88
CA GLN A 61 -6.33 15.41 -4.58
C GLN A 61 -6.49 14.32 -3.50
N THR A 62 -7.26 13.27 -3.78
CA THR A 62 -7.46 12.14 -2.87
C THR A 62 -6.12 11.46 -2.54
N THR A 63 -5.27 11.22 -3.55
CA THR A 63 -3.95 10.61 -3.36
C THR A 63 -3.02 11.51 -2.53
N ARG A 64 -3.01 12.82 -2.77
CA ARG A 64 -2.23 13.77 -1.96
C ARG A 64 -2.68 13.76 -0.50
N THR A 65 -3.99 13.84 -0.23
CA THR A 65 -4.51 13.81 1.14
C THR A 65 -4.16 12.50 1.86
N MET A 66 -4.28 11.36 1.18
CA MET A 66 -3.85 10.06 1.72
C MET A 66 -2.35 10.06 2.03
N TYR A 67 -1.52 10.51 1.09
CA TYR A 67 -0.06 10.57 1.24
C TYR A 67 0.34 11.43 2.44
N GLU A 68 -0.19 12.65 2.56
CA GLU A 68 0.11 13.56 3.66
C GLU A 68 -0.30 12.95 5.02
N CYS A 69 -1.47 12.31 5.09
CA CYS A 69 -1.95 11.64 6.30
C CYS A 69 -1.03 10.47 6.72
N LEU A 70 -0.65 9.63 5.76
CA LEU A 70 0.24 8.50 6.00
C LEU A 70 1.66 8.96 6.37
N MET A 71 2.19 9.98 5.70
CA MET A 71 3.49 10.58 6.01
C MET A 71 3.54 11.13 7.44
N ASP A 72 2.51 11.87 7.85
CA ASP A 72 2.40 12.38 9.22
C ASP A 72 2.31 11.24 10.25
N PHE A 73 1.58 10.16 9.96
CA PHE A 73 1.59 8.96 10.79
C PHE A 73 2.99 8.33 10.90
N GLY A 74 3.68 8.12 9.78
CA GLY A 74 5.02 7.55 9.75
C GLY A 74 6.03 8.40 10.53
N GLN A 75 5.95 9.72 10.42
CA GLN A 75 6.80 10.65 11.16
C GLN A 75 6.58 10.62 12.67
N ARG A 76 5.32 10.50 13.12
CA ARG A 76 4.95 10.54 14.54
C ARG A 76 5.03 9.20 15.25
N CYS A 77 4.79 8.10 14.54
CA CYS A 77 4.49 6.81 15.16
C CYS A 77 5.50 5.70 14.87
N MET A 78 6.43 5.88 13.92
CA MET A 78 7.42 4.86 13.57
C MET A 78 8.83 5.23 14.06
N SER A 79 9.64 4.20 14.37
CA SER A 79 11.08 4.36 14.58
C SER A 79 11.79 4.76 13.29
N SER A 80 13.01 5.31 13.36
CA SER A 80 13.74 5.79 12.17
C SER A 80 13.85 4.72 11.07
N ALA A 81 14.23 3.49 11.43
CA ALA A 81 14.39 2.39 10.46
C ALA A 81 13.06 1.96 9.81
N LEU A 82 11.98 1.86 10.59
CA LEU A 82 10.66 1.52 10.06
C LEU A 82 10.08 2.66 9.21
N ARG A 83 10.34 3.90 9.61
CA ARG A 83 9.90 5.11 8.90
C ARG A 83 10.50 5.20 7.51
N GLU A 84 11.80 4.95 7.35
CA GLU A 84 12.45 4.96 6.03
C GLU A 84 11.83 3.93 5.09
N THR A 85 11.61 2.71 5.59
CA THR A 85 10.95 1.65 4.80
C THR A 85 9.52 2.04 4.43
N PHE A 86 8.77 2.62 5.37
CA PHE A 86 7.41 3.08 5.14
C PHE A 86 7.33 4.20 4.10
N ILE A 87 8.22 5.20 4.18
CA ILE A 87 8.31 6.30 3.22
C ILE A 87 8.65 5.75 1.84
N LEU A 88 9.62 4.83 1.73
CA LEU A 88 9.99 4.22 0.47
C LEU A 88 8.79 3.52 -0.20
N VAL A 89 8.02 2.75 0.57
CA VAL A 89 6.80 2.09 0.07
C VAL A 89 5.77 3.12 -0.36
N LEU A 90 5.52 4.14 0.47
CA LEU A 90 4.51 5.16 0.20
C LEU A 90 4.86 6.00 -1.05
N ASP A 91 6.12 6.40 -1.19
CA ASP A 91 6.62 7.11 -2.38
C ASP A 91 6.48 6.21 -3.62
N SER A 92 6.85 4.93 -3.50
CA SER A 92 6.78 3.99 -4.63
C SER A 92 5.35 3.84 -5.17
N VAL A 93 4.35 3.73 -4.28
CA VAL A 93 2.95 3.52 -4.68
C VAL A 93 2.23 4.80 -5.12
N THR A 94 2.75 5.98 -4.76
CA THR A 94 2.13 7.25 -5.13
C THR A 94 2.83 7.95 -6.30
N LYS A 95 4.09 7.60 -6.59
CA LYS A 95 4.92 8.19 -7.65
C LYS A 95 4.20 8.29 -8.98
N GLN A 96 3.63 7.21 -9.48
CA GLN A 96 2.98 7.19 -10.78
C GLN A 96 1.79 8.17 -10.86
N VAL A 97 1.01 8.26 -9.78
CA VAL A 97 -0.12 9.20 -9.69
C VAL A 97 0.42 10.64 -9.66
N PHE A 98 1.42 10.93 -8.84
CA PHE A 98 1.99 12.29 -8.78
C PHE A 98 2.67 12.70 -10.09
N ASP A 99 3.34 11.78 -10.78
CA ASP A 99 3.97 12.01 -12.08
C ASP A 99 2.93 12.35 -13.16
N ILE A 100 1.73 11.77 -13.12
CA ILE A 100 0.65 12.17 -14.05
C ILE A 100 -0.03 13.48 -13.62
N CYS A 101 -0.18 13.70 -12.32
CA CYS A 101 -0.80 14.89 -11.77
C CYS A 101 0.02 16.16 -12.03
N SER A 102 1.34 16.05 -12.14
CA SER A 102 2.24 17.18 -12.43
C SER A 102 2.28 17.57 -13.91
N LYS A 103 1.86 16.67 -14.82
CA LYS A 103 1.86 16.92 -16.27
C LYS A 103 0.80 17.98 -16.66
N PRO A 104 1.05 18.77 -17.72
CA PRO A 104 0.08 19.75 -18.20
C PRO A 104 -1.21 19.07 -18.70
N ILE A 105 -2.30 19.85 -18.75
CA ILE A 105 -3.56 19.42 -19.38
C ILE A 105 -3.26 19.04 -20.84
N ASN A 106 -3.91 17.99 -21.33
CA ASN A 106 -3.71 17.42 -22.68
C ASN A 106 -2.33 16.80 -22.94
N HIS A 107 -1.49 16.60 -21.92
CA HIS A 107 -0.26 15.83 -22.09
C HIS A 107 -0.58 14.41 -22.61
N PRO A 108 0.19 13.84 -23.57
CA PRO A 108 -0.09 12.52 -24.16
C PRO A 108 -0.36 11.42 -23.15
N ASP A 109 0.44 11.32 -22.08
CA ASP A 109 0.23 10.32 -21.02
C ASP A 109 -1.12 10.46 -20.29
N ARG A 110 -1.67 11.68 -20.17
CA ARG A 110 -3.02 11.87 -19.60
C ARG A 110 -4.08 11.36 -20.55
N LEU A 111 -3.92 11.67 -21.83
CA LEU A 111 -4.83 11.23 -22.88
C LEU A 111 -4.84 9.70 -23.02
N GLU A 112 -3.69 9.05 -22.89
CA GLU A 112 -3.58 7.59 -22.92
C GLU A 112 -4.31 6.93 -21.75
N ILE A 113 -4.23 7.50 -20.54
CA ILE A 113 -5.03 7.02 -19.40
C ILE A 113 -6.51 7.06 -19.74
N PHE A 114 -7.00 8.20 -20.25
CA PHE A 114 -8.41 8.36 -20.59
C PHE A 114 -8.84 7.40 -21.70
N HIS A 115 -7.96 7.15 -22.67
CA HIS A 115 -8.20 6.24 -23.78
C HIS A 115 -8.48 4.80 -23.31
N HIS A 116 -7.71 4.29 -22.36
CA HIS A 116 -7.89 2.92 -21.85
C HIS A 116 -8.89 2.80 -20.68
N ALA A 117 -9.12 3.90 -19.94
CA ALA A 117 -9.89 3.89 -18.71
C ALA A 117 -11.31 3.34 -18.87
N ALA A 118 -12.02 3.67 -19.96
CA ALA A 118 -13.41 3.23 -20.16
C ALA A 118 -13.56 1.70 -20.18
N CYS A 119 -12.67 0.99 -20.91
CA CYS A 119 -12.72 -0.47 -20.96
C CYS A 119 -12.28 -1.11 -19.65
N LEU A 120 -11.19 -0.60 -19.06
CA LEU A 120 -10.63 -1.12 -17.81
C LEU A 120 -11.62 -0.98 -16.66
N ASN A 121 -12.28 0.16 -16.53
CA ASN A 121 -13.30 0.38 -15.50
C ASN A 121 -14.52 -0.52 -15.70
N ARG A 122 -15.00 -0.67 -16.94
CA ARG A 122 -16.13 -1.57 -17.25
C ARG A 122 -15.85 -3.02 -16.88
N ASN A 123 -14.59 -3.44 -16.98
CA ASN A 123 -14.15 -4.81 -16.73
C ASN A 123 -13.41 -4.98 -15.38
N ALA A 124 -13.39 -3.95 -14.52
CA ALA A 124 -12.58 -3.93 -13.30
C ALA A 124 -12.87 -5.13 -12.40
N GLN A 125 -14.14 -5.53 -12.25
CA GLN A 125 -14.51 -6.69 -11.45
C GLN A 125 -13.97 -8.01 -12.05
N LYS A 126 -14.04 -8.18 -13.38
CA LYS A 126 -13.57 -9.40 -14.06
C LYS A 126 -12.06 -9.52 -14.01
N ILE A 127 -11.34 -8.41 -14.18
CA ILE A 127 -9.88 -8.32 -14.05
C ILE A 127 -9.49 -8.53 -12.57
N GLY A 128 -10.24 -7.94 -11.64
CA GLY A 128 -10.04 -8.04 -10.20
C GLY A 128 -10.11 -9.46 -9.64
N LYS A 129 -10.81 -10.38 -10.34
CA LYS A 129 -10.82 -11.82 -9.98
C LYS A 129 -9.43 -12.43 -9.88
N CYS A 130 -8.46 -11.92 -10.65
CA CYS A 130 -7.07 -12.35 -10.58
C CYS A 130 -6.43 -12.12 -9.20
N SER A 131 -7.00 -11.23 -8.38
CA SER A 131 -6.48 -10.83 -7.07
C SER A 131 -7.33 -11.35 -5.90
N GLU A 132 -8.33 -12.21 -6.14
CA GLU A 132 -9.23 -12.74 -5.10
C GLU A 132 -8.48 -13.48 -3.99
N LYS A 133 -7.33 -14.09 -4.32
CA LYS A 133 -6.50 -14.83 -3.36
C LYS A 133 -5.41 -13.99 -2.70
N THR A 134 -5.34 -12.68 -2.96
CA THR A 134 -4.25 -11.83 -2.43
C THR A 134 -4.19 -11.89 -0.91
N ARG A 135 -5.34 -11.87 -0.24
CA ARG A 135 -5.44 -12.04 1.22
C ARG A 135 -4.75 -13.33 1.68
N ASP A 136 -5.12 -14.45 1.08
CA ASP A 136 -4.59 -15.77 1.46
C ASP A 136 -3.10 -15.90 1.12
N ILE A 137 -2.64 -15.30 0.00
CA ILE A 137 -1.22 -15.21 -0.37
C ILE A 137 -0.43 -14.45 0.70
N LEU A 138 -0.96 -13.34 1.21
CA LEU A 138 -0.32 -12.56 2.26
C LEU A 138 -0.20 -13.36 3.56
N PHE A 139 -1.28 -14.00 4.00
CA PHE A 139 -1.23 -14.86 5.19
C PHE A 139 -0.28 -16.06 5.02
N TYR A 140 -0.33 -16.73 3.88
CA TYR A 140 0.56 -17.86 3.58
C TYR A 140 2.03 -17.43 3.60
N THR A 141 2.32 -16.24 3.06
CA THR A 141 3.65 -15.64 3.07
C THR A 141 4.15 -15.39 4.48
N ILE A 142 3.35 -14.80 5.37
CA ILE A 142 3.79 -14.49 6.74
C ILE A 142 3.92 -15.73 7.62
N GLU A 143 3.07 -16.74 7.41
CA GLU A 143 3.10 -18.02 8.14
C GLU A 143 4.22 -18.95 7.64
N SER A 144 4.77 -18.68 6.46
CA SER A 144 5.91 -19.43 5.91
C SER A 144 7.24 -19.09 6.58
N SER A 145 8.23 -19.97 6.37
CA SER A 145 9.60 -19.78 6.82
C SER A 145 10.15 -18.42 6.36
N PHE A 146 10.97 -17.77 7.19
CA PHE A 146 11.51 -16.43 6.88
C PHE A 146 12.17 -16.36 5.50
N TRP A 147 12.92 -17.39 5.13
CA TRP A 147 13.65 -17.47 3.86
C TRP A 147 12.73 -17.73 2.65
N ASP A 148 11.54 -18.29 2.87
CA ASP A 148 10.57 -18.54 1.80
C ASP A 148 9.62 -17.37 1.56
N ARG A 149 9.55 -16.38 2.47
CA ARG A 149 8.58 -15.27 2.37
C ARG A 149 8.72 -14.47 1.08
N ILE A 150 9.92 -13.99 0.75
CA ILE A 150 10.16 -13.22 -0.48
C ILE A 150 9.89 -14.07 -1.72
N PRO A 151 10.45 -15.28 -1.86
CA PRO A 151 10.14 -16.17 -2.98
C PRO A 151 8.64 -16.45 -3.16
N ILE A 152 7.92 -16.81 -2.08
CA ILE A 152 6.47 -17.08 -2.13
C ILE A 152 5.73 -15.84 -2.57
N PHE A 153 5.97 -14.69 -1.92
CA PHE A 153 5.33 -13.43 -2.25
C PHE A 153 5.52 -13.07 -3.72
N CYS A 154 6.77 -13.10 -4.19
CA CYS A 154 7.13 -12.70 -5.54
C CYS A 154 6.53 -13.62 -6.62
N CYS A 155 6.53 -14.93 -6.39
CA CYS A 155 5.94 -15.87 -7.33
C CYS A 155 4.42 -15.70 -7.44
N ASN A 156 3.73 -15.50 -6.30
CA ASN A 156 2.28 -15.32 -6.30
C ASN A 156 1.85 -13.94 -6.86
N ILE A 157 2.56 -12.86 -6.53
CA ILE A 157 2.28 -11.52 -7.09
C ILE A 157 2.49 -11.49 -8.62
N ARG A 158 3.55 -12.13 -9.12
CA ARG A 158 3.74 -12.24 -10.57
C ARG A 158 2.62 -13.04 -11.25
N SER A 159 2.10 -14.07 -10.59
CA SER A 159 0.97 -14.83 -11.11
C SER A 159 -0.31 -13.97 -11.18
N ILE A 160 -0.53 -13.10 -10.19
CA ILE A 160 -1.64 -12.14 -10.20
C ILE A 160 -1.47 -11.16 -11.36
N PHE A 161 -0.26 -10.62 -11.56
CA PHE A 161 0.04 -9.69 -12.63
C PHE A 161 -0.14 -10.31 -14.01
N GLU A 162 0.36 -11.53 -14.22
CA GLU A 162 0.19 -12.23 -15.48
C GLU A 162 -1.28 -12.57 -15.76
N CYS A 163 -2.04 -13.03 -14.76
CA CYS A 163 -3.49 -13.22 -14.88
C CYS A 163 -4.19 -11.92 -15.29
N SER A 164 -3.89 -10.82 -14.59
CA SER A 164 -4.49 -9.51 -14.87
C SER A 164 -4.16 -9.02 -16.28
N ARG A 165 -2.91 -9.19 -16.72
CA ARG A 165 -2.46 -8.86 -18.08
C ARG A 165 -3.20 -9.66 -19.14
N LEU A 166 -3.26 -10.98 -18.98
CA LEU A 166 -3.95 -11.86 -19.93
C LEU A 166 -5.44 -11.57 -19.98
N LYS A 167 -6.09 -11.38 -18.82
CA LYS A 167 -7.51 -11.04 -18.75
C LYS A 167 -7.80 -9.65 -19.33
N THR A 168 -6.93 -8.68 -19.11
CA THR A 168 -7.04 -7.35 -19.74
C THR A 168 -6.86 -7.45 -21.26
N LYS A 169 -5.91 -8.24 -21.74
CA LYS A 169 -5.70 -8.47 -23.18
C LYS A 169 -6.93 -9.08 -23.83
N GLU A 170 -7.53 -10.08 -23.19
CA GLU A 170 -8.78 -10.73 -23.61
C GLU A 170 -9.96 -9.74 -23.70
N LEU A 171 -10.11 -8.87 -22.69
CA LEU A 171 -11.29 -8.01 -22.56
C LEU A 171 -11.17 -6.64 -23.22
N CYS A 172 -9.96 -6.09 -23.32
CA CYS A 172 -9.69 -4.70 -23.71
C CYS A 172 -8.61 -4.56 -24.78
N GLY A 173 -8.02 -5.66 -25.27
CA GLY A 173 -6.97 -5.64 -26.27
C GLY A 173 -5.56 -5.49 -25.68
N ASN A 174 -4.57 -5.70 -26.55
CA ASN A 174 -3.16 -5.79 -26.14
C ASN A 174 -2.60 -4.47 -25.60
N ASP A 175 -2.97 -3.34 -26.20
CA ASP A 175 -2.47 -2.02 -25.80
C ASP A 175 -2.97 -1.64 -24.40
N ALA A 176 -4.24 -1.92 -24.10
CA ALA A 176 -4.79 -1.75 -22.76
C ALA A 176 -4.10 -2.65 -21.73
N ALA A 177 -3.67 -3.85 -22.11
CA ALA A 177 -2.95 -4.76 -21.22
C ALA A 177 -1.53 -4.26 -20.91
N ILE A 178 -0.83 -3.72 -21.91
CA ILE A 178 0.48 -3.07 -21.72
C ILE A 178 0.31 -1.85 -20.83
N PHE A 179 -0.63 -0.96 -21.14
CA PHE A 179 -0.93 0.21 -20.34
C PHE A 179 -1.28 -0.17 -18.89
N ALA A 180 -2.15 -1.16 -18.68
CA ALA A 180 -2.60 -1.56 -17.36
C ALA A 180 -1.45 -2.05 -16.47
N GLN A 181 -0.57 -2.90 -17.03
CA GLN A 181 0.60 -3.40 -16.32
C GLN A 181 1.61 -2.29 -16.08
N ASP A 182 1.93 -1.53 -17.13
CA ASP A 182 3.13 -0.72 -17.11
C ASP A 182 2.92 0.68 -16.54
N ARG A 183 1.72 1.22 -16.77
CA ARG A 183 1.42 2.66 -16.65
C ARG A 183 0.29 2.95 -15.66
N SER A 184 -0.44 1.92 -15.21
CA SER A 184 -1.55 2.09 -14.26
C SER A 184 -1.37 1.36 -12.92
N ASN A 185 -0.40 0.45 -12.82
CA ASN A 185 -0.15 -0.31 -11.59
C ASN A 185 0.88 0.40 -10.69
N PRO A 186 0.43 1.06 -9.59
CA PRO A 186 1.33 1.83 -8.73
C PRO A 186 2.37 0.97 -8.00
N PHE A 187 2.10 -0.33 -7.82
CA PHE A 187 3.00 -1.21 -7.08
C PHE A 187 4.06 -1.86 -7.97
N ARG A 188 3.96 -1.72 -9.29
CA ARG A 188 4.88 -2.37 -10.23
C ARG A 188 6.36 -2.02 -9.95
N PRO A 189 6.77 -0.75 -9.80
CA PRO A 189 8.18 -0.43 -9.56
C PRO A 189 8.75 -1.09 -8.30
N LEU A 190 7.95 -1.12 -7.23
CA LEU A 190 8.32 -1.76 -5.97
C LEU A 190 8.55 -3.27 -6.16
N PHE A 191 7.62 -3.94 -6.84
CA PHE A 191 7.72 -5.38 -7.06
C PHE A 191 8.76 -5.75 -8.11
N GLU A 192 8.99 -4.95 -9.14
CA GLU A 192 10.08 -5.20 -10.10
C GLU A 192 11.43 -5.15 -9.40
N GLY A 193 11.64 -4.23 -8.46
CA GLY A 193 12.86 -4.19 -7.65
C GLY A 193 13.05 -5.45 -6.81
N ILE A 194 12.06 -5.80 -5.97
CA ILE A 194 12.17 -6.90 -5.00
C ILE A 194 12.06 -8.29 -5.67
N CYS A 195 11.28 -8.39 -6.75
CA CYS A 195 10.90 -9.66 -7.36
C CYS A 195 11.54 -9.93 -8.73
N SER A 196 12.51 -9.12 -9.17
CA SER A 196 13.20 -9.25 -10.47
C SER A 196 13.72 -10.67 -10.74
N TYR A 197 14.27 -11.35 -9.74
CA TYR A 197 14.86 -12.69 -9.86
C TYR A 197 13.87 -13.85 -9.95
N TYR A 198 12.59 -13.66 -9.59
CA TYR A 198 11.63 -14.77 -9.46
C TYR A 198 10.74 -14.88 -10.69
N GLN A 199 11.13 -15.66 -11.71
CA GLN A 199 10.29 -15.82 -12.91
C GLN A 199 9.28 -16.97 -12.78
N LEU A 200 8.06 -16.78 -13.26
CA LEU A 200 6.97 -17.79 -13.18
C LEU A 200 7.32 -19.12 -13.86
N SER A 201 8.07 -19.07 -14.95
CA SER A 201 8.52 -20.25 -15.72
C SER A 201 9.55 -21.11 -14.99
N THR A 202 10.15 -20.60 -13.91
CA THR A 202 11.21 -21.30 -13.17
C THR A 202 10.64 -22.35 -12.23
N ARG A 203 11.43 -23.39 -11.97
CA ARG A 203 11.10 -24.39 -10.94
C ARG A 203 10.96 -23.76 -9.55
N GLN A 204 11.67 -22.66 -9.30
CA GLN A 204 11.62 -21.93 -8.03
C GLN A 204 10.24 -21.38 -7.71
N CYS A 205 9.44 -20.98 -8.71
CA CYS A 205 8.07 -20.50 -8.49
C CYS A 205 7.02 -21.61 -8.45
N ARG A 206 7.18 -22.67 -9.25
CA ARG A 206 6.20 -23.78 -9.27
C ARG A 206 5.94 -24.40 -7.90
N ASN A 207 6.98 -24.49 -7.06
CA ASN A 207 6.88 -25.09 -5.73
C ASN A 207 6.52 -24.09 -4.61
N ARG A 208 6.32 -22.81 -4.94
CA ARG A 208 6.12 -21.72 -3.95
C ARG A 208 4.82 -20.95 -4.16
N MET A 209 3.92 -21.50 -4.95
CA MET A 209 2.56 -20.99 -5.12
C MET A 209 1.73 -21.28 -3.86
N LEU A 210 0.71 -20.44 -3.61
CA LEU A 210 -0.31 -20.73 -2.61
C LEU A 210 -0.94 -22.12 -2.90
N PRO A 211 -0.90 -23.07 -1.95
CA PRO A 211 -1.52 -24.37 -2.14
C PRO A 211 -3.04 -24.28 -2.31
N PHE A 212 -3.61 -25.22 -3.07
CA PHE A 212 -5.06 -25.29 -3.22
C PHE A 212 -5.74 -25.58 -1.87
N GLY A 213 -6.79 -24.82 -1.54
CA GLY A 213 -7.55 -24.99 -0.30
C GLY A 213 -6.84 -24.53 0.98
N TRP A 214 -5.68 -23.86 0.86
CA TRP A 214 -4.94 -23.32 2.00
C TRP A 214 -5.79 -22.33 2.80
N LYS A 215 -5.65 -22.35 4.13
CA LYS A 215 -6.30 -21.43 5.06
C LYS A 215 -5.30 -20.97 6.11
N THR A 216 -5.42 -19.71 6.51
CA THR A 216 -4.60 -19.11 7.57
C THR A 216 -4.91 -19.71 8.94
N ASN A 217 -3.85 -19.86 9.75
CA ASN A 217 -3.95 -20.22 11.16
C ASN A 217 -3.94 -18.99 12.08
N GLU A 218 -3.84 -17.79 11.52
CA GLU A 218 -3.78 -16.53 12.27
C GLU A 218 -5.10 -16.25 13.01
N ASP A 219 -5.03 -15.87 14.29
CA ASP A 219 -6.22 -15.50 15.09
C ASP A 219 -6.91 -14.28 14.44
N PRO A 220 -8.23 -14.34 14.14
CA PRO A 220 -8.99 -13.21 13.62
C PRO A 220 -8.92 -11.93 14.47
N ARG A 221 -8.56 -12.04 15.76
CA ARG A 221 -8.39 -10.93 16.69
C ARG A 221 -6.97 -10.34 16.67
N SER A 222 -6.02 -10.98 16.00
CA SER A 222 -4.64 -10.52 15.96
C SER A 222 -4.53 -9.16 15.24
N PRO A 223 -3.55 -8.31 15.59
CA PRO A 223 -3.31 -7.07 14.87
C PRO A 223 -2.98 -7.28 13.39
N ILE A 224 -2.24 -8.35 13.05
CA ILE A 224 -1.83 -8.66 11.67
C ILE A 224 -3.04 -9.09 10.85
N TYR A 225 -3.90 -9.94 11.41
CA TYR A 225 -5.13 -10.36 10.74
C TYR A 225 -6.01 -9.17 10.40
N ARG A 226 -6.25 -8.30 11.39
CA ARG A 226 -7.07 -7.09 11.21
C ARG A 226 -6.46 -6.11 10.21
N MET A 227 -5.14 -5.97 10.21
CA MET A 227 -4.44 -5.13 9.24
C MET A 227 -4.62 -5.67 7.83
N ILE A 228 -4.32 -6.95 7.57
CA ILE A 228 -4.49 -7.52 6.22
C ILE A 228 -5.95 -7.45 5.79
N ASN A 229 -6.89 -7.74 6.69
CA ASN A 229 -8.32 -7.76 6.38
C ASN A 229 -8.96 -6.36 6.29
N SER A 230 -8.26 -5.26 6.61
CA SER A 230 -8.78 -3.92 6.31
C SER A 230 -8.56 -3.50 4.86
N PHE A 231 -7.75 -4.27 4.11
CA PHE A 231 -7.49 -4.06 2.68
C PHE A 231 -8.41 -4.85 1.73
N PHE A 232 -9.24 -5.78 2.24
CA PHE A 232 -10.10 -6.69 1.45
C PHE A 232 -11.52 -6.78 2.03
#